data_AF-A0A3S9PZB0-F1
#
_entry.id   AF-A0A3S9PZB0-F1
#
_cell.length_a   1.000
_cell.length_b   1.000
_cell.length_c   1.000
_cell.angle_alpha   90.00
_cell.angle_beta   90.00
_cell.angle_gamma   90.00
#
_symmetry.space_group_name_H-M   'P 1'
#
loop_
_entity.id
_entity.type
_entity.pdbx_description
1 polymer ?
#
loop_
_entity_poly.entity_id
_entity_poly.type
_entity_poly.pdbx_seq_one_letter_code
_entity_poly.pdbx_strand_id
1 'polypeptide(L)'
;MTAQERLDAVTVELEAAGARVFSVAPLADPDAPHVVVAHDVRVSSPTPQVHAEATAILAAHRVPTDGLVPWVDPTIEEGETGESIDH
;
A
#
# COMPACT_ATOMS: atom_id res chain seq x y z
N MET A 1 -8.83 -14.17 -4.83
CA MET A 1 -7.72 -13.40 -4.22
C MET A 1 -8.15 -11.96 -4.08
N THR A 2 -8.27 -11.50 -2.84
CA THR A 2 -8.57 -10.12 -2.43
C THR A 2 -7.33 -9.23 -2.53
N ALA A 3 -7.52 -7.91 -2.40
CA ALA A 3 -6.41 -6.96 -2.34
C ALA A 3 -5.46 -7.24 -1.16
N GLN A 4 -6.01 -7.73 -0.04
CA GLN A 4 -5.25 -8.09 1.15
C GLN A 4 -4.44 -9.37 0.94
N GLU A 5 -5.04 -10.43 0.37
CA GLU A 5 -4.31 -11.68 0.06
C GLU A 5 -3.15 -11.44 -0.92
N ARG A 6 -3.34 -10.51 -1.87
CA ARG A 6 -2.26 -10.12 -2.80
C ARG A 6 -1.13 -9.38 -2.07
N LEU A 7 -1.47 -8.46 -1.18
CA LEU A 7 -0.49 -7.72 -0.38
C LEU A 7 0.34 -8.67 0.49
N ASP A 8 -0.31 -9.63 1.14
CA ASP A 8 0.35 -10.62 2.00
C ASP A 8 1.37 -11.45 1.20
N ALA A 9 0.96 -11.99 0.06
CA ALA A 9 1.86 -12.73 -0.84
C ALA A 9 3.06 -11.88 -1.30
N VAL A 10 2.80 -10.66 -1.76
CA VAL A 10 3.86 -9.72 -2.19
C VAL A 10 4.82 -9.39 -1.05
N THR A 11 4.31 -9.17 0.16
CA THR A 11 5.14 -8.85 1.33
C THR A 11 6.07 -10.01 1.68
N VAL A 12 5.55 -11.23 1.70
CA VAL A 12 6.34 -12.44 1.97
C VAL A 12 7.46 -12.61 0.93
N GLU A 13 7.17 -12.41 -0.36
CA GLU A 13 8.16 -12.52 -1.42
C GLU A 13 9.24 -11.42 -1.34
N LEU A 14 8.83 -10.19 -1.02
CA LEU A 14 9.75 -9.06 -0.83
C LEU A 14 10.68 -9.27 0.38
N GLU A 15 10.14 -9.77 1.49
CA GLU A 15 10.93 -10.09 2.68
C GLU A 15 11.90 -11.25 2.42
N ALA A 16 11.46 -12.28 1.67
CA ALA A 16 12.33 -13.38 1.26
C ALA A 16 13.48 -12.92 0.35
N ALA A 17 13.23 -11.93 -0.51
CA ALA A 17 14.26 -11.26 -1.32
C ALA A 17 15.15 -10.29 -0.52
N GLY A 18 14.85 -10.06 0.77
CA GLY A 18 15.60 -9.15 1.64
C GLY A 18 15.26 -7.67 1.48
N ALA A 19 14.17 -7.35 0.77
CA ALA A 19 13.60 -6.01 0.75
C ALA A 19 12.80 -5.75 2.03
N ARG A 20 12.70 -4.47 2.44
CA ARG A 20 11.87 -4.08 3.59
C ARG A 20 10.73 -3.21 3.14
N VAL A 21 9.50 -3.65 3.37
CA VAL A 21 8.30 -2.83 3.21
C VAL A 21 8.28 -1.78 4.30
N PHE A 22 8.18 -0.50 3.93
CA PHE A 22 8.12 0.60 4.90
C PHE A 22 6.84 1.43 4.81
N SER A 23 6.08 1.30 3.72
CA SER A 23 4.78 1.96 3.58
C SER A 23 3.87 1.12 2.69
N VAL A 24 2.62 1.03 3.11
CA VAL A 24 1.53 0.41 2.37
C VAL A 24 0.38 1.40 2.40
N ALA A 25 -0.07 1.87 1.24
CA ALA A 25 -1.22 2.75 1.13
C ALA A 25 -2.37 2.02 0.43
N PRO A 26 -3.52 1.82 1.11
CA PRO A 26 -4.69 1.21 0.49
C PRO A 26 -5.29 2.16 -0.55
N LEU A 27 -5.74 1.58 -1.67
CA LEU A 27 -6.37 2.28 -2.77
C LEU A 27 -7.77 1.74 -3.01
N ALA A 28 -8.70 2.65 -3.29
CA ALA A 28 -10.10 2.37 -3.56
C ALA A 28 -10.48 2.76 -4.99
N ASP A 29 -11.55 2.12 -5.48
CA ASP A 29 -12.22 2.56 -6.70
C ASP A 29 -13.09 3.79 -6.38
N PRO A 30 -13.08 4.86 -7.21
CA PRO A 30 -13.89 6.04 -6.95
C PRO A 30 -15.40 5.78 -6.93
N ASP A 31 -15.89 4.75 -7.64
CA ASP A 31 -17.30 4.32 -7.60
C ASP A 31 -17.61 3.45 -6.38
N ALA A 32 -16.58 2.89 -5.72
CA ALA A 32 -16.69 2.10 -4.50
C ALA A 32 -15.63 2.51 -3.45
N PRO A 33 -15.71 3.75 -2.91
CA PRO A 33 -14.63 4.34 -2.11
C PRO A 33 -14.38 3.64 -0.77
N HIS A 34 -15.34 2.83 -0.31
CA HIS A 34 -15.24 2.07 0.94
C HIS A 34 -14.58 0.69 0.77
N VAL A 35 -14.27 0.27 -0.46
CA VAL A 35 -13.68 -1.03 -0.74
C VAL A 35 -12.23 -0.86 -1.17
N VAL A 36 -11.30 -1.50 -0.44
CA VAL A 36 -9.90 -1.56 -0.85
C VAL A 36 -9.75 -2.53 -2.02
N VAL A 37 -9.29 -2.02 -3.16
CA VAL A 37 -9.11 -2.81 -4.40
C VAL A 37 -7.64 -3.02 -4.75
N ALA A 38 -6.73 -2.20 -4.24
CA ALA A 38 -5.29 -2.34 -4.42
C ALA A 38 -4.51 -1.72 -3.25
N HIS A 39 -3.20 -1.97 -3.21
CA HIS A 39 -2.27 -1.35 -2.27
C HIS A 39 -1.07 -0.79 -3.04
N ASP A 40 -0.70 0.48 -2.78
CA ASP A 40 0.59 1.04 -3.17
C ASP A 40 1.63 0.61 -2.13
N VAL A 41 2.60 -0.19 -2.54
CA VAL A 41 3.62 -0.76 -1.66
C VAL A 41 4.95 -0.09 -1.93
N ARG A 42 5.54 0.52 -0.90
CA ARG A 42 6.89 1.09 -0.98
C ARG A 42 7.87 0.28 -0.18
N VAL A 43 8.97 -0.04 -0.85
CA VAL A 43 10.03 -0.90 -0.33
C VAL A 43 11.36 -0.17 -0.33
N SER A 44 12.18 -0.49 0.66
CA SER A 44 13.58 -0.14 0.69
C SER A 44 14.40 -1.36 0.30
N SER A 45 15.43 -1.14 -0.51
CA SER A 45 16.33 -2.16 -1.02
C SER A 45 17.75 -1.82 -0.60
N PRO A 46 18.42 -2.63 0.24
CA PRO A 46 19.74 -2.32 0.75
C PRO A 46 20.85 -2.47 -0.30
N THR A 47 20.61 -3.22 -1.37
CA THR A 47 21.56 -3.46 -2.46
C THR A 47 20.89 -3.36 -3.83
N PRO A 48 21.64 -3.13 -4.93
CA PRO A 48 21.10 -3.13 -6.29
C PRO A 48 20.47 -4.46 -6.69
N GLN A 49 20.97 -5.59 -6.19
CA GLN A 49 20.42 -6.92 -6.46
C GLN A 49 19.02 -7.05 -5.87
N VAL A 50 18.86 -6.71 -4.58
CA VAL A 50 17.56 -6.71 -3.91
C VAL A 50 16.58 -5.73 -4.57
N HIS A 51 17.08 -4.60 -5.08
CA HIS A 51 16.24 -3.65 -5.82
C HIS A 51 15.69 -4.25 -7.12
N ALA A 52 16.52 -4.96 -7.88
CA ALA A 52 16.08 -5.62 -9.10
C ALA A 52 15.07 -6.74 -8.82
N GLU A 53 15.30 -7.56 -7.79
CA GLU A 53 14.38 -8.62 -7.37
C GLU A 53 13.05 -8.04 -6.87
N ALA A 54 13.08 -7.03 -6.00
CA ALA A 54 11.89 -6.35 -5.52
C ALA A 54 11.07 -5.71 -6.66
N THR A 55 11.75 -5.11 -7.64
CA THR A 55 11.10 -4.56 -8.83
C THR A 55 10.42 -5.65 -9.66
N ALA A 56 11.06 -6.82 -9.81
CA ALA A 56 10.47 -7.95 -10.53
C ALA A 56 9.25 -8.52 -9.80
N ILE A 57 9.31 -8.66 -8.47
CA ILE A 57 8.17 -9.10 -7.64
C ILE A 57 7.01 -8.11 -7.78
N LEU A 58 7.25 -6.81 -7.60
CA LEU A 58 6.22 -5.79 -7.76
C LEU A 58 5.62 -5.77 -9.17
N ALA A 59 6.43 -6.01 -10.20
CA ALA A 59 5.96 -6.08 -11.58
C ALA A 59 5.09 -7.32 -11.84
N ALA A 60 5.45 -8.47 -11.28
CA ALA A 60 4.69 -9.72 -11.41
C ALA A 60 3.30 -9.64 -10.74
N HIS A 61 3.18 -8.82 -9.69
CA HIS A 61 1.93 -8.62 -8.93
C HIS A 61 1.24 -7.30 -9.25
N ARG A 62 1.68 -6.61 -10.30
CA ARG A 62 1.19 -5.27 -10.65
C ARG A 62 -0.31 -5.28 -10.88
N VAL A 63 -0.99 -4.37 -10.19
CA VAL A 63 -2.40 -4.04 -10.39
C VAL A 63 -2.43 -2.67 -11.06
N PRO A 64 -3.28 -2.43 -12.08
CA PRO A 64 -3.52 -1.09 -12.58
C PRO A 64 -4.07 -0.22 -11.44
N THR A 65 -3.34 0.83 -11.10
CA THR A 65 -3.71 1.80 -10.06
C THR A 65 -4.15 3.15 -10.64
N ASP A 66 -4.15 3.28 -11.97
CA ASP A 66 -4.60 4.49 -12.65
C ASP A 66 -6.08 4.73 -12.37
N GLY A 67 -6.43 5.96 -11.99
CA GLY A 67 -7.79 6.33 -11.59
C GLY A 67 -8.22 5.87 -10.20
N LEU A 68 -7.41 5.07 -9.48
CA LEU A 68 -7.70 4.74 -8.09
C LEU A 68 -7.41 5.92 -7.17
N VAL A 69 -8.21 6.03 -6.12
CA VAL A 69 -8.07 7.06 -5.09
C VAL A 69 -7.52 6.46 -3.80
N PRO A 70 -6.83 7.23 -2.95
CA PRO A 70 -6.50 6.77 -1.60
C PRO A 70 -7.77 6.34 -0.88
N TRP A 71 -7.75 5.15 -0.29
CA TRP A 71 -8.88 4.68 0.52
C TRP A 71 -8.95 5.51 1.80
N VAL A 72 -10.15 6.01 2.09
CA VAL A 72 -10.45 6.73 3.34
C VAL A 72 -11.28 5.80 4.20
N ASP A 73 -10.83 5.60 5.43
CA ASP A 73 -11.53 4.76 6.39
C ASP A 73 -12.92 5.37 6.68
N PRO A 74 -14.03 4.63 6.42
CA PRO A 74 -15.37 5.16 6.61
C PRO A 74 -15.76 5.36 8.08
N THR A 75 -14.98 4.83 9.02
CA THR A 75 -15.16 5.05 10.47
C THR A 75 -14.46 6.29 10.98
N ILE A 76 -13.55 6.87 10.19
CA ILE A 76 -13.04 8.22 10.42
C ILE A 76 -14.06 9.20 9.83
N GLU A 77 -15.15 9.45 10.57
CA GLU A 77 -15.86 10.72 10.43
C GLU A 77 -14.86 11.83 10.78
N GLU A 78 -14.76 12.88 9.98
CA GLU A 78 -13.89 14.04 10.23
C GLU A 78 -14.22 14.66 11.60
N GLY A 79 -13.49 14.22 12.62
CA GLY A 79 -13.77 14.50 14.03
C GLY A 79 -12.52 14.85 14.82
N GLU A 80 -11.55 15.50 14.20
CA GLU A 80 -10.38 16.08 14.90
C GLU A 80 -10.18 17.54 14.47
N THR A 81 -11.23 18.35 14.66
CA THR A 81 -11.03 19.79 14.85
C THR A 81 -10.76 20.05 16.33
N GLY A 82 -9.50 20.33 16.67
CA GLY A 82 -9.16 21.10 17.87
C GLY A 82 -8.38 20.36 18.95
N GLU A 83 -7.06 20.56 18.96
CA GLU A 83 -6.38 20.90 20.21
C GLU A 83 -5.47 22.10 19.94
N SER A 84 -6.02 23.30 20.20
CA SER A 84 -5.23 24.50 20.39
C SER A 84 -4.42 24.31 21.67
N ILE A 85 -3.11 24.09 21.55
CA ILE A 85 -2.18 24.25 22.68
C ILE A 85 -2.07 25.74 23.01
N ASP A 86 -2.88 26.20 23.96
CA ASP A 86 -2.70 27.48 24.64
C ASP A 86 -1.69 27.30 25.79
N HIS A 87 -0.62 28.09 25.68
CA HIS A 87 0.37 28.56 26.66
C HIS A 87 0.63 27.78 27.96
#